data_AF-A0A510UN39-F1
#
_entry.id   AF-A0A510UN39-F1
#
_cell.length_a   1.000
_cell.length_b   1.000
_cell.length_c   1.000
_cell.angle_alpha   90.00
_cell.angle_beta   90.00
_cell.angle_gamma   90.00
#
_symmetry.space_group_name_H-M   'P 1'
#
loop_
_entity.id
_entity.type
_entity.pdbx_description
1 polymer ?
#
loop_
_entity_poly.entity_id
_entity_poly.type
_entity_poly.pdbx_seq_one_letter_code
_entity_poly.pdbx_strand_id
1 'polypeptide(L)'
;MSVINFEQYLMAITAREEIVQPLKAYLEKMNEQFNDSLRDKFTKRTAEKHTSNIELFIMYLCDSTNVIKVNDITIEILNSKFRAWCRSKVWGADLEHDIHISLRKFLQFALKQNDENYLEIKRCLNYL
;
A
#
# COMPACT_ATOMS: atom_id res chain seq x y z
N MET A 1 32.60 -11.58 -9.21
CA MET A 1 31.12 -11.50 -9.12
C MET A 1 30.57 -12.82 -9.62
N SER A 2 29.86 -13.61 -8.81
CA SER A 2 29.20 -14.82 -9.33
C SER A 2 28.02 -14.37 -10.19
N VAL A 3 28.01 -14.79 -11.45
CA VAL A 3 26.88 -14.55 -12.34
C VAL A 3 25.75 -15.48 -11.86
N ILE A 4 24.64 -14.88 -11.43
CA ILE A 4 23.43 -15.62 -11.07
C ILE A 4 22.89 -16.22 -12.37
N ASN A 5 22.70 -17.54 -12.41
CA ASN A 5 22.12 -18.19 -13.58
C ASN A 5 20.59 -17.96 -13.62
N PHE A 6 19.96 -18.21 -14.76
CA PHE A 6 18.53 -17.94 -14.95
C PHE A 6 17.64 -18.68 -13.93
N GLU A 7 17.97 -19.92 -13.58
CA GLU A 7 17.23 -20.71 -12.59
C GLU A 7 17.30 -20.08 -11.20
N GLN A 8 18.49 -19.67 -10.76
CA GLN A 8 18.71 -19.00 -9.49
C GLN A 8 17.97 -17.65 -9.44
N TYR A 9 17.89 -16.93 -10.56
CA TYR A 9 17.11 -15.71 -10.67
C TYR A 9 15.61 -15.97 -10.49
N LEU A 10 15.06 -16.99 -11.16
CA LEU A 10 13.65 -17.36 -11.00
C LEU A 10 13.34 -17.81 -9.58
N MET A 11 14.18 -18.65 -8.96
CA MET A 11 14.02 -19.07 -7.57
C MET A 11 13.99 -17.88 -6.60
N ALA A 12 14.86 -16.89 -6.83
CA ALA A 12 14.90 -15.68 -6.00
C ALA A 12 13.63 -14.83 -6.14
N ILE A 13 13.06 -14.73 -7.35
CA ILE A 13 11.79 -14.04 -7.58
C ILE A 13 10.66 -14.77 -6.87
N THR A 14 10.52 -16.08 -7.10
CA THR A 14 9.44 -16.88 -6.49
C THR A 14 9.51 -16.85 -4.97
N ALA A 15 10.70 -17.00 -4.38
CA ALA A 15 10.88 -16.93 -2.93
C ALA A 15 10.47 -15.55 -2.38
N ARG A 16 10.78 -14.46 -3.10
CA ARG A 16 10.34 -13.12 -2.71
C ARG A 16 8.82 -12.99 -2.79
N GLU A 17 8.21 -13.46 -3.88
CA GLU A 17 6.76 -13.44 -4.04
C GLU A 17 6.07 -14.16 -2.89
N GLU A 18 6.50 -15.37 -2.55
CA GLU A 18 5.95 -16.16 -1.43
C GLU A 18 6.02 -15.42 -0.09
N ILE A 19 7.11 -14.71 0.19
CA ILE A 19 7.28 -13.93 1.42
C ILE A 19 6.35 -12.70 1.43
N VAL A 20 6.10 -12.07 0.28
CA VAL A 20 5.30 -10.85 0.16
C VAL A 20 3.79 -11.15 0.08
N GLN A 21 3.40 -12.33 -0.43
CA GLN A 21 1.99 -12.73 -0.62
C GLN A 21 1.10 -12.51 0.63
N PRO A 22 1.52 -12.87 1.86
CA PRO A 22 0.68 -12.69 3.04
C PRO A 22 0.33 -11.22 3.31
N LEU A 23 1.29 -10.30 3.14
CA LEU A 23 1.06 -8.87 3.29
C LEU A 23 0.13 -8.36 2.20
N LYS A 24 0.37 -8.78 0.95
CA LYS A 24 -0.45 -8.38 -0.20
C LYS A 24 -1.92 -8.78 -0.01
N ALA A 25 -2.17 -10.06 0.27
CA ALA A 25 -3.52 -10.57 0.50
C ALA A 25 -4.22 -9.88 1.68
N TYR A 26 -3.48 -9.60 2.76
CA TYR A 26 -4.00 -8.86 3.91
C TYR A 26 -4.44 -7.43 3.53
N LEU A 27 -3.60 -6.70 2.79
CA LEU A 27 -3.91 -5.34 2.37
C LEU A 27 -5.04 -5.29 1.33
N GLU A 28 -5.09 -6.23 0.39
CA GLU A 28 -6.14 -6.34 -0.62
C GLU A 28 -7.50 -6.59 0.04
N LYS A 29 -7.59 -7.56 0.96
CA LYS A 29 -8.81 -7.82 1.73
C LYS A 29 -9.26 -6.59 2.52
N MET A 30 -8.32 -5.88 3.13
CA MET A 30 -8.65 -4.65 3.86
C MET A 30 -9.12 -3.53 2.92
N ASN A 31 -8.61 -3.47 1.70
CA ASN A 31 -9.07 -2.52 0.68
C ASN A 31 -10.49 -2.86 0.17
N GLU A 32 -10.84 -4.15 0.07
CA GLU A 32 -12.22 -4.57 -0.23
C GLU A 32 -13.18 -4.11 0.87
N GLN A 33 -12.84 -4.35 2.14
CA GLN A 33 -13.65 -3.89 3.28
C GLN A 33 -13.74 -2.36 3.33
N PHE A 34 -12.67 -1.67 2.96
CA PHE A 34 -12.65 -0.22 2.85
C PHE A 34 -13.61 0.26 1.75
N ASN A 35 -13.60 -0.38 0.58
CA ASN A 35 -14.53 -0.09 -0.53
C ASN A 35 -15.99 -0.19 -0.07
N ASP A 36 -16.34 -1.29 0.62
CA ASP A 36 -17.69 -1.50 1.12
C ASP A 36 -18.08 -0.37 2.09
N SER A 37 -17.20 -0.02 3.03
CA SER A 37 -17.43 1.08 3.98
C SER A 37 -17.58 2.46 3.31
N LEU A 38 -16.96 2.65 2.15
CA LEU A 38 -17.08 3.88 1.36
C LEU A 38 -18.37 3.92 0.55
N ARG A 39 -18.81 2.77 0.01
CA ARG A 39 -20.06 2.66 -0.76
C ARG A 39 -21.29 2.98 0.07
N ASP A 40 -21.24 2.74 1.38
CA ASP A 40 -22.30 3.15 2.30
C ASP A 40 -22.46 4.68 2.41
N LYS A 41 -21.42 5.46 2.09
CA LYS A 41 -21.35 6.91 2.37
C LYS A 41 -21.16 7.77 1.13
N PHE A 42 -20.62 7.21 0.06
CA PHE A 42 -20.21 7.92 -1.14
C PHE A 42 -20.72 7.22 -2.40
N THR A 43 -20.65 7.92 -3.53
CA THR A 43 -20.97 7.32 -4.83
C THR A 43 -19.97 6.21 -5.17
N LYS A 44 -20.42 5.23 -5.97
CA LYS A 44 -19.58 4.15 -6.51
C LYS A 44 -18.27 4.69 -7.10
N ARG A 45 -18.35 5.75 -7.93
CA ARG A 45 -17.19 6.38 -8.57
C ARG A 45 -16.18 6.91 -7.55
N THR A 46 -16.65 7.51 -6.46
CA THR A 46 -15.78 8.03 -5.39
C THR A 46 -15.12 6.90 -4.62
N ALA A 47 -15.87 5.84 -4.30
CA ALA A 47 -15.32 4.66 -3.64
C ALA A 47 -14.22 4.01 -4.48
N GLU A 48 -14.48 3.77 -5.76
CA GLU A 48 -13.53 3.21 -6.72
C GLU A 48 -12.27 4.06 -6.87
N LYS A 49 -12.41 5.40 -6.95
CA LYS A 49 -11.24 6.29 -7.00
C LYS A 49 -10.33 6.10 -5.78
N HIS A 50 -10.91 6.04 -4.58
CA HIS A 50 -10.13 5.84 -3.37
C HIS A 50 -9.48 4.46 -3.34
N THR A 51 -10.20 3.39 -3.70
CA THR A 51 -9.68 2.03 -3.64
C THR A 51 -8.60 1.78 -4.68
N SER A 52 -8.71 2.35 -5.88
CA SER A 52 -7.65 2.28 -6.90
C SER A 52 -6.37 3.01 -6.48
N ASN A 53 -6.49 4.11 -5.72
CA ASN A 53 -5.31 4.76 -5.14
C ASN A 53 -4.64 3.88 -4.06
N ILE A 54 -5.42 3.08 -3.32
CA ILE A 54 -4.88 2.12 -2.36
C ILE A 54 -4.25 0.92 -3.06
N GLU A 55 -4.84 0.41 -4.15
CA GLU A 55 -4.22 -0.63 -4.98
C GLU A 55 -2.84 -0.20 -5.48
N LEU A 56 -2.70 1.06 -5.91
CA LEU A 56 -1.42 1.62 -6.31
C LEU A 56 -0.39 1.63 -5.18
N PHE A 57 -0.83 1.94 -3.96
CA PHE A 57 0.01 1.87 -2.78
C PHE A 57 0.42 0.44 -2.42
N ILE A 58 -0.49 -0.53 -2.55
CA ILE A 58 -0.20 -1.95 -2.31
C ILE A 58 0.85 -2.44 -3.32
N MET A 59 0.70 -2.10 -4.61
CA MET A 59 1.69 -2.40 -5.64
C MET A 59 3.05 -1.80 -5.32
N TYR A 60 3.10 -0.54 -4.88
CA TYR A 60 4.33 0.10 -4.43
C TYR A 60 5.01 -0.70 -3.31
N LEU A 61 4.27 -1.06 -2.25
CA LEU A 61 4.83 -1.81 -1.13
C LEU A 61 5.38 -3.17 -1.58
N CYS A 62 4.62 -3.92 -2.38
CA CYS A 62 5.00 -5.29 -2.76
C CYS A 62 6.16 -5.31 -3.76
N ASP A 63 6.12 -4.44 -4.76
CA ASP A 63 7.03 -4.55 -5.90
C ASP A 63 8.30 -3.73 -5.68
N SER A 64 8.17 -2.58 -5.02
CA SER A 64 9.20 -1.54 -4.97
C SER A 64 9.78 -1.31 -3.57
N THR A 65 9.38 -2.11 -2.58
CA THR A 65 9.97 -2.09 -1.24
C THR A 65 10.32 -3.51 -0.74
N ASN A 66 11.01 -3.57 0.40
CA ASN A 66 11.31 -4.82 1.12
C ASN A 66 10.37 -5.01 2.32
N VAL A 67 9.22 -4.34 2.34
CA VAL A 67 8.24 -4.46 3.42
C VAL A 67 7.51 -5.79 3.26
N ILE A 68 7.52 -6.59 4.32
CA ILE A 68 6.89 -7.92 4.35
C ILE A 68 5.80 -8.01 5.43
N LYS A 69 5.75 -7.06 6.35
CA LYS A 69 4.71 -6.93 7.38
C LYS A 69 4.28 -5.48 7.55
N VAL A 70 3.07 -5.25 8.06
CA VAL A 70 2.53 -3.91 8.32
C VAL A 70 3.46 -3.09 9.23
N ASN A 71 4.11 -3.73 10.20
CA ASN A 71 5.02 -3.06 11.14
C ASN A 71 6.34 -2.60 10.51
N ASP A 72 6.68 -3.07 9.31
CA ASP A 72 7.85 -2.61 8.56
C ASP A 72 7.56 -1.31 7.81
N ILE A 73 6.29 -0.89 7.73
CA ILE A 73 5.88 0.34 7.05
C ILE A 73 6.29 1.54 7.90
N THR A 74 7.30 2.27 7.42
CA THR A 74 7.76 3.51 8.05
C THR A 74 7.08 4.74 7.44
N ILE A 75 7.12 5.85 8.18
CA ILE A 75 6.62 7.16 7.70
C ILE A 75 7.29 7.57 6.39
N GLU A 76 8.59 7.28 6.24
CA GLU A 76 9.34 7.61 5.04
C GLU A 76 8.84 6.82 3.82
N ILE A 77 8.53 5.53 4.02
CA ILE A 77 7.97 4.64 2.98
C ILE A 77 6.62 5.17 2.53
N LEU A 78 5.72 5.47 3.47
CA LEU A 78 4.37 5.99 3.18
C LEU A 78 4.36 7.35 2.50
N ASN A 79 5.36 8.18 2.79
CA ASN A 79 5.30 9.59 2.45
C ASN A 79 6.29 9.94 1.31
N SER A 80 7.53 10.29 1.64
CA SER A 80 8.50 10.79 0.65
C SER A 80 8.85 9.75 -0.42
N LYS A 81 9.04 8.48 -0.03
CA LYS A 81 9.41 7.42 -0.97
C LYS A 81 8.25 7.02 -1.87
N PHE A 82 7.04 6.86 -1.33
CA PHE A 82 5.86 6.59 -2.16
C PHE A 82 5.58 7.72 -3.13
N ARG A 83 5.65 8.99 -2.69
CA ARG A 83 5.49 10.15 -3.59
C ARG A 83 6.53 10.17 -4.72
N ALA A 84 7.80 9.92 -4.40
CA ALA A 84 8.85 9.82 -5.40
C ALA A 84 8.59 8.68 -6.40
N TRP A 85 8.12 7.53 -5.89
CA TRP A 85 7.74 6.39 -6.71
C TRP A 85 6.57 6.72 -7.64
N CYS A 86 5.50 7.33 -7.13
CA CYS A 86 4.36 7.79 -7.93
C CYS A 86 4.82 8.71 -9.05
N ARG A 87 5.65 9.74 -8.77
CA ARG A 87 6.19 10.63 -9.81
C ARG A 87 7.02 9.90 -10.87
N SER A 88 7.69 8.80 -10.51
CA SER A 88 8.51 8.01 -11.43
C SER A 88 7.72 7.01 -12.29
N LYS A 89 6.50 6.65 -11.87
CA LYS A 89 5.70 5.58 -12.49
C LYS A 89 4.37 6.05 -13.06
N VAL A 90 3.75 7.06 -12.45
CA VAL A 90 2.40 7.52 -12.76
C VAL A 90 2.42 9.02 -13.02
N TRP A 91 1.92 9.41 -14.19
CA TRP A 91 1.93 10.80 -14.64
C TRP A 91 0.75 11.59 -14.06
N GLY A 92 1.02 12.72 -13.38
CA GLY A 92 0.01 13.72 -13.00
C GLY A 92 0.16 14.27 -11.58
N ALA A 93 0.15 15.60 -11.42
CA ALA A 93 0.29 16.26 -10.12
C ALA A 93 -0.98 16.13 -9.24
N ASP A 94 -2.17 16.17 -9.85
CA ASP A 94 -3.46 16.03 -9.14
C ASP A 94 -3.59 14.65 -8.47
N LEU A 95 -2.91 13.66 -9.03
CA LEU A 95 -2.88 12.30 -8.52
C LEU A 95 -2.16 12.20 -7.17
N GLU A 96 -1.12 13.00 -6.91
CA GLU A 96 -0.38 12.96 -5.64
C GLU A 96 -1.27 13.36 -4.45
N HIS A 97 -2.06 14.42 -4.63
CA HIS A 97 -2.97 14.91 -3.60
C HIS A 97 -4.13 13.92 -3.35
N ASP A 98 -4.74 13.40 -4.42
CA ASP A 98 -5.82 12.43 -4.33
C ASP A 98 -5.40 11.12 -3.66
N ILE A 99 -4.20 10.62 -4.00
CA ILE A 99 -3.61 9.44 -3.38
C ILE A 99 -3.44 9.65 -1.88
N HIS A 100 -2.91 10.81 -1.48
CA HIS A 100 -2.67 11.12 -0.08
C HIS A 100 -3.97 11.17 0.74
N ILE A 101 -5.03 11.78 0.19
CA ILE A 101 -6.36 11.77 0.83
C ILE A 101 -6.88 10.34 0.97
N SER A 102 -6.72 9.52 -0.07
CA SER A 102 -7.16 8.13 -0.09
C SER A 102 -6.44 7.31 0.97
N LEU A 103 -5.11 7.43 1.04
CA LEU A 103 -4.26 6.81 2.06
C LEU A 103 -4.69 7.18 3.48
N ARG A 104 -4.90 8.48 3.74
CA ARG A 104 -5.35 8.94 5.05
C ARG A 104 -6.68 8.30 5.44
N LYS A 105 -7.67 8.29 4.54
CA LYS A 105 -8.98 7.66 4.79
C LYS A 105 -8.84 6.15 5.03
N PHE A 106 -8.00 5.48 4.25
CA PHE A 106 -7.73 4.06 4.39
C PHE A 106 -7.08 3.71 5.74
N LEU A 107 -6.06 4.45 6.16
CA LEU A 107 -5.42 4.24 7.46
C LEU A 107 -6.38 4.58 8.63
N GLN A 108 -7.23 5.60 8.48
CA GLN A 108 -8.29 5.88 9.45
C GLN A 108 -9.33 4.75 9.53
N PHE A 109 -9.63 4.11 8.41
CA PHE A 109 -10.46 2.91 8.38
C PHE A 109 -9.75 1.74 9.07
N ALA A 110 -8.49 1.48 8.73
CA ALA A 110 -7.68 0.41 9.34
C ALA A 110 -7.56 0.55 10.86
N LEU A 111 -7.35 1.78 11.38
CA LEU A 111 -7.34 2.04 12.82
C LEU A 111 -8.63 1.65 13.55
N LYS A 112 -9.76 1.70 12.86
CA LYS A 112 -11.06 1.33 13.46
C LYS A 112 -11.30 -0.17 13.46
N GLN A 113 -10.57 -0.91 12.63
CA GLN A 113 -10.75 -2.35 12.42
C GLN A 113 -9.69 -3.19 13.14
N ASN A 114 -8.52 -2.63 13.43
CA ASN A 114 -7.37 -3.40 13.90
C ASN A 114 -6.69 -2.77 15.12
N ASP A 115 -6.82 -3.43 16.27
CA ASP A 115 -6.17 -3.03 17.52
C ASP A 115 -4.67 -3.40 17.56
N GLU A 116 -4.23 -4.46 16.86
CA GLU A 116 -2.87 -5.00 16.98
C GLU A 116 -1.79 -4.10 16.35
N ASN A 117 -2.14 -3.37 15.28
CA ASN A 117 -1.22 -2.46 14.58
C ASN A 117 -1.57 -0.97 14.83
N TYR A 118 -2.37 -0.71 15.88
CA TYR A 118 -2.93 0.60 16.16
C TYR A 118 -1.85 1.69 16.29
N LEU A 119 -0.76 1.41 17.01
CA LEU A 119 0.23 2.43 17.33
C LEU A 119 1.01 2.87 16.08
N GLU A 120 1.34 1.93 15.21
CA GLU A 120 2.07 2.12 13.96
C GLU A 120 1.21 2.87 12.95
N ILE A 121 -0.04 2.45 12.76
CA ILE A 121 -0.98 3.12 11.86
C ILE A 121 -1.27 4.54 12.38
N LYS A 122 -1.42 4.72 13.69
CA LYS A 122 -1.65 6.04 14.31
C LYS A 122 -0.45 6.96 14.15
N ARG A 123 0.78 6.44 14.31
CA ARG A 123 2.00 7.20 14.01
C ARG A 123 1.98 7.67 12.56
N CYS A 124 1.74 6.78 11.62
CA CYS A 124 1.69 7.10 10.19
C CYS A 124 0.68 8.21 9.86
N LEU A 125 -0.51 8.17 10.47
CA LEU A 125 -1.55 9.17 10.27
C LEU A 125 -1.20 10.58 10.77
N ASN A 126 -0.32 10.72 11.75
CA ASN A 126 0.08 12.03 12.26
C ASN A 126 1.03 12.78 11.31
N TYR A 127 1.63 12.07 10.34
CA TYR A 127 2.60 12.61 9.39
C TYR A 127 2.13 12.59 7.93
N LEU A 128 0.87 12.20 7.73
CA LEU A 128 0.11 12.38 6.49
C LEU A 128 -0.83 13.58 6.70
#